data_AF-A0A968M8G8-F1
#
_entry.id   AF-A0A968M8G8-F1
#
_cell.length_a   1.000
_cell.length_b   1.000
_cell.length_c   1.000
_cell.angle_alpha   90.00
_cell.angle_beta   90.00
_cell.angle_gamma   90.00
#
_symmetry.space_group_name_H-M   'P 1'
#
loop_
_entity.id
_entity.type
_entity.pdbx_description
1 polymer ?
#
loop_
_entity_poly.entity_id
_entity_poly.type
_entity_poly.pdbx_seq_one_letter_code
_entity_poly.pdbx_strand_id
1 'polypeptide(L)'
;MIQPPLCRRQVWLGAQSQHPPLLYATSWWNREQLQALIPEQGRPIGENLARARREIFRQVCGVYLGYSSPLEELLQQPGPFWGRHYLLWQGQQPITLIYEVFSPLLYHYLGPSVADHQV
;
A
#
# COMPACT_ATOMS: atom_id res chain seq x y z
N MET A 1 -8.89 -0.42 -16.83
CA MET A 1 -7.88 0.63 -16.60
C MET A 1 -8.53 1.77 -15.82
N ILE A 2 -7.79 2.46 -14.94
CA ILE A 2 -8.33 3.58 -14.14
C ILE A 2 -8.51 4.79 -15.04
N GLN A 3 -9.67 5.45 -14.93
CA GLN A 3 -10.05 6.54 -15.83
C GLN A 3 -9.47 7.88 -15.39
N PRO A 4 -9.03 8.76 -16.32
CA PRO A 4 -8.60 10.12 -16.00
C PRO A 4 -9.78 11.01 -15.53
N PRO A 5 -9.50 12.15 -14.88
CA PRO A 5 -8.18 12.68 -14.54
C PRO A 5 -7.53 11.90 -13.38
N LEU A 6 -6.29 11.44 -13.60
CA LEU A 6 -5.58 10.65 -12.61
C LEU A 6 -4.97 11.54 -11.51
N CYS A 7 -5.06 11.10 -10.27
CA CYS A 7 -4.31 11.66 -9.16
C CYS A 7 -3.53 10.58 -8.42
N ARG A 8 -2.41 10.99 -7.83
CA ARG A 8 -1.55 10.13 -7.01
C ARG A 8 -1.71 10.51 -5.54
N ARG A 9 -1.99 9.53 -4.69
CA ARG A 9 -1.99 9.67 -3.23
C ARG A 9 -0.86 8.83 -2.66
N GLN A 10 0.00 9.48 -1.88
CA GLN A 10 1.12 8.83 -1.18
C GLN A 10 0.86 8.89 0.31
N VAL A 11 1.14 7.78 1.00
CA VAL A 11 1.02 7.68 2.45
C VAL A 11 2.16 6.88 3.04
N TRP A 12 2.45 7.17 4.29
CA TRP A 12 3.37 6.45 5.14
C TRP A 12 2.58 5.97 6.35
N LEU A 13 2.65 4.67 6.64
CA LEU A 13 1.96 4.07 7.78
C LEU A 13 3.00 3.64 8.81
N GLY A 14 2.81 4.07 10.05
CA GLY A 14 3.64 3.70 11.19
C GLY A 14 2.78 3.30 12.39
N ALA A 15 3.37 2.56 13.33
CA ALA A 15 2.67 2.13 14.54
C ALA A 15 2.47 3.28 15.55
N GLN A 16 3.40 4.27 15.59
CA GLN A 16 3.38 5.44 16.46
C GLN A 16 4.20 6.58 15.83
N SER A 17 3.92 7.84 16.18
CA SER A 17 4.45 9.04 15.53
C SER A 17 5.98 9.24 15.60
N GLN A 18 6.70 8.46 16.42
CA GLN A 18 8.14 8.62 16.67
C GLN A 18 9.02 7.57 15.97
N HIS A 19 8.43 6.58 15.31
CA HIS A 19 9.17 5.54 14.59
C HIS A 19 9.15 5.79 13.08
N PRO A 20 10.19 5.36 12.34
CA PRO A 20 10.14 5.38 10.89
C PRO A 20 8.93 4.56 10.38
N PRO A 21 8.40 4.90 9.19
CA PRO A 21 7.25 4.19 8.64
C PRO A 21 7.50 2.69 8.51
N LEU A 22 6.49 1.88 8.81
CA LEU A 22 6.48 0.44 8.57
C LEU A 22 6.08 0.10 7.13
N LEU A 23 5.40 1.02 6.45
CA LEU A 23 4.92 0.84 5.10
C LEU A 23 4.89 2.17 4.35
N TYR A 24 5.37 2.17 3.12
CA TYR A 24 5.09 3.22 2.13
C TYR A 24 4.06 2.71 1.13
N ALA A 25 3.02 3.48 0.86
CA ALA A 25 2.07 3.18 -0.20
C ALA A 25 1.87 4.37 -1.13
N THR A 26 1.81 4.07 -2.42
CA THR A 26 1.30 5.00 -3.43
C THR A 26 0.11 4.39 -4.12
N SER A 27 -0.86 5.23 -4.44
CA SER A 27 -2.09 4.80 -5.10
C SER A 27 -2.50 5.79 -6.17
N TRP A 28 -3.06 5.27 -7.25
CA TRP A 28 -3.53 6.06 -8.39
C TRP A 28 -5.03 5.92 -8.52
N TRP A 29 -5.70 7.04 -8.75
CA TRP A 29 -7.16 7.12 -8.73
C TRP A 29 -7.63 8.05 -9.83
N ASN A 30 -8.88 7.87 -10.28
CA ASN A 30 -9.63 8.99 -10.81
C ASN A 30 -9.89 10.01 -9.69
N ARG A 31 -9.70 11.31 -9.94
CA ARG A 31 -9.82 12.36 -8.93
C ARG A 31 -11.20 12.43 -8.28
N GLU A 32 -12.27 12.31 -9.08
CA GLU A 32 -13.65 12.38 -8.59
C GLU A 32 -13.99 11.12 -7.77
N GLN A 33 -13.58 9.94 -8.24
CA GLN A 33 -13.77 8.70 -7.50
C GLN A 33 -13.01 8.70 -6.17
N LEU A 34 -11.79 9.26 -6.12
CA LEU A 34 -11.04 9.39 -4.87
C LEU A 34 -11.84 10.22 -3.84
N GLN A 35 -12.36 11.37 -4.24
CA GLN A 35 -13.14 12.23 -3.35
C GLN A 35 -14.43 11.56 -2.86
N ALA A 36 -15.09 10.80 -3.73
CA ALA A 36 -16.33 10.09 -3.40
C ALA A 36 -16.12 8.87 -2.50
N LEU A 37 -15.01 8.13 -2.68
CA LEU A 37 -14.73 6.89 -1.96
C LEU A 37 -13.93 7.11 -0.68
N ILE A 38 -13.09 8.14 -0.66
CA ILE A 38 -12.17 8.48 0.43
C ILE A 38 -12.43 9.92 0.90
N PRO A 39 -13.63 10.22 1.46
CA PRO A 39 -13.96 11.55 1.94
C PRO A 39 -13.06 12.01 3.08
N GLU A 40 -12.59 11.08 3.91
CA GLU A 40 -11.68 11.36 5.01
C GLU A 40 -10.24 10.96 4.64
N GLN A 41 -9.53 11.87 3.97
CA GLN A 41 -8.21 11.61 3.38
C GLN A 41 -7.13 11.22 4.39
N GLY A 42 -7.26 11.65 5.65
CA GLY A 42 -6.38 11.29 6.76
C GLY A 42 -6.59 9.87 7.29
N ARG A 43 -7.69 9.20 6.92
CA ARG A 43 -7.96 7.81 7.32
C ARG A 43 -7.41 6.81 6.29
N PRO A 44 -7.10 5.56 6.72
CA PRO A 44 -6.75 4.49 5.81
C PRO A 44 -7.84 4.23 4.76
N ILE A 45 -7.43 3.74 3.59
CA ILE A 45 -8.34 3.39 2.49
C ILE A 45 -9.37 2.35 2.96
N GLY A 46 -8.90 1.30 3.65
CA GLY A 46 -9.77 0.25 4.16
C GLY A 46 -10.83 0.75 5.14
N GLU A 47 -10.50 1.73 5.98
CA GLU A 47 -11.46 2.30 6.94
C GLU A 47 -12.55 3.11 6.24
N ASN A 48 -12.19 3.95 5.26
CA ASN A 48 -13.17 4.70 4.46
C ASN A 48 -14.15 3.74 3.76
N LEU A 49 -13.63 2.68 3.13
CA LEU A 49 -14.43 1.71 2.38
C LEU A 49 -15.33 0.87 3.30
N ALA A 50 -14.82 0.44 4.46
CA ALA A 50 -15.58 -0.33 5.45
C ALA A 50 -16.74 0.48 6.04
N ARG A 51 -16.51 1.76 6.40
CA ARG A 51 -17.57 2.65 6.92
C ARG A 51 -18.70 2.85 5.91
N ALA A 52 -18.37 2.93 4.63
CA ALA A 52 -19.34 3.04 3.54
C ALA A 52 -19.98 1.69 3.14
N ARG A 53 -19.63 0.57 3.81
CA ARG A 53 -20.09 -0.79 3.50
C ARG A 53 -19.91 -1.15 2.02
N ARG A 54 -18.80 -0.72 1.42
CA ARG A 54 -18.49 -0.97 0.01
C ARG A 54 -17.95 -2.37 -0.16
N GLU A 55 -18.60 -3.17 -0.99
CA GLU A 55 -18.04 -4.43 -1.46
C GLU A 55 -16.88 -4.16 -2.42
N ILE A 56 -15.72 -4.72 -2.11
CA ILE A 56 -14.49 -4.51 -2.87
C ILE A 56 -13.79 -5.84 -3.11
N PHE A 57 -13.33 -6.03 -4.34
CA PHE A 57 -12.49 -7.16 -4.71
C PHE A 57 -11.04 -6.68 -4.87
N ARG A 58 -10.10 -7.43 -4.30
CA ARG A 58 -8.66 -7.14 -4.40
C ARG A 58 -8.01 -8.14 -5.33
N GLN A 59 -7.42 -7.64 -6.41
CA GLN A 59 -6.64 -8.44 -7.34
C GLN A 59 -5.15 -8.12 -7.17
N VAL A 60 -4.39 -9.03 -6.56
CA VAL A 60 -2.93 -8.90 -6.49
C VAL A 60 -2.34 -9.17 -7.87
N CYS A 61 -1.57 -8.21 -8.38
CA CYS A 61 -1.01 -8.25 -9.72
C CYS A 61 0.46 -8.64 -9.72
N GLY A 62 1.19 -8.35 -8.64
CA GLY A 62 2.58 -8.76 -8.51
C GLY A 62 3.17 -8.47 -7.14
N VAL A 63 4.21 -9.24 -6.82
CA VAL A 63 5.01 -9.17 -5.60
C VAL A 63 6.47 -9.06 -6.02
N TYR A 64 7.24 -8.27 -5.28
CA TYR A 64 8.61 -7.89 -5.61
C TYR A 64 9.49 -8.00 -4.38
N LEU A 65 10.77 -8.30 -4.60
CA LEU A 65 11.83 -8.19 -3.62
C LEU A 65 13.01 -7.46 -4.27
N GLY A 66 13.47 -6.37 -3.66
CA GLY A 66 14.56 -5.60 -4.26
C GLY A 66 15.09 -4.49 -3.36
N TYR A 67 16.06 -3.74 -3.88
CA TYR A 67 16.75 -2.67 -3.18
C TYR A 67 16.42 -1.32 -3.81
N SER A 68 16.45 -0.25 -3.01
CA SER A 68 16.14 1.10 -3.48
C SER A 68 16.60 2.13 -2.46
N SER A 69 17.66 2.89 -2.78
CA SER A 69 18.21 3.91 -1.88
C SER A 69 17.18 4.93 -1.39
N PRO A 70 16.26 5.46 -2.23
CA PRO A 70 15.20 6.35 -1.72
C PRO A 70 14.26 5.71 -0.69
N LEU A 71 14.08 4.39 -0.76
CA LEU A 71 13.26 3.65 0.21
C LEU A 71 14.05 3.37 1.49
N GLU A 72 15.36 3.15 1.40
CA GLU A 72 16.25 3.04 2.57
C GLU A 72 16.26 4.32 3.39
N GLU A 73 16.39 5.47 2.71
CA GLU A 73 16.31 6.79 3.34
C GLU A 73 14.94 7.02 4.01
N LEU A 74 13.86 6.71 3.28
CA LEU A 74 12.50 6.94 3.76
C LEU A 74 12.12 6.04 4.95
N LEU A 75 12.46 4.76 4.86
CA LEU A 75 12.09 3.74 5.86
C LEU A 75 13.15 3.60 6.96
N GLN A 76 14.28 4.31 6.83
CA GLN A 76 15.43 4.28 7.74
C GLN A 76 15.92 2.85 8.01
N GLN A 77 15.90 2.01 6.98
CA GLN A 77 16.31 0.61 7.06
C GLN A 77 16.94 0.18 5.73
N PRO A 78 18.02 -0.60 5.74
CA PRO A 78 18.54 -1.19 4.53
C PRO A 78 17.56 -2.22 3.95
N GLY A 79 17.54 -2.36 2.63
CA GLY A 79 16.78 -3.43 1.99
C GLY A 79 17.32 -4.85 2.28
N PRO A 80 16.74 -5.89 1.65
CA PRO A 80 15.76 -5.80 0.59
C PRO A 80 14.35 -5.48 1.10
N PHE A 81 13.57 -4.80 0.28
CA PHE A 81 12.18 -4.47 0.55
C PHE A 81 11.25 -5.43 -0.16
N TRP A 82 10.27 -5.94 0.57
CA TRP A 82 9.09 -6.53 -0.05
C TRP A 82 8.21 -5.44 -0.61
N GLY A 83 7.77 -5.61 -1.84
CA GLY A 83 6.80 -4.74 -2.49
C GLY A 83 5.68 -5.55 -3.10
N ARG A 84 4.51 -4.94 -3.26
CA ARG A 84 3.44 -5.52 -4.07
C ARG A 84 2.61 -4.45 -4.72
N HIS A 85 1.90 -4.83 -5.76
CA HIS A 85 0.86 -3.99 -6.32
C HIS A 85 -0.40 -4.79 -6.63
N TYR A 86 -1.53 -4.11 -6.50
CA TYR A 86 -2.84 -4.71 -6.70
C TYR A 86 -3.85 -3.67 -7.16
N LEU A 87 -4.88 -4.15 -7.85
CA LEU A 87 -6.06 -3.37 -8.17
C LEU A 87 -7.13 -3.60 -7.11
N LEU A 88 -7.83 -2.53 -6.72
CA LEU A 88 -9.12 -2.63 -6.07
C LEU A 88 -10.21 -2.46 -7.12
N TRP A 89 -11.20 -3.33 -7.05
CA TRP A 89 -12.35 -3.38 -7.94
C TRP A 89 -13.62 -3.15 -7.14
N GLN A 90 -14.54 -2.37 -7.73
CA GLN A 90 -15.91 -2.28 -7.29
C GLN A 90 -16.81 -2.76 -8.45
N GLY A 91 -17.45 -3.90 -8.26
CA GLY A 91 -18.07 -4.62 -9.38
C GLY A 91 -17.03 -4.95 -10.46
N GLN A 92 -17.35 -4.64 -11.72
CA GLN A 92 -16.47 -4.89 -12.88
C GLN A 92 -15.53 -3.72 -13.21
N GLN A 93 -15.43 -2.72 -12.33
CA GLN A 93 -14.62 -1.53 -12.58
C GLN A 93 -13.43 -1.43 -11.59
N PRO A 94 -12.18 -1.28 -12.08
CA PRO A 94 -11.06 -1.02 -11.21
C PRO A 94 -11.08 0.44 -10.75
N ILE A 95 -11.12 0.66 -9.43
CA ILE A 95 -11.24 1.98 -8.82
C ILE A 95 -9.88 2.58 -8.46
N THR A 96 -8.89 1.74 -8.13
CA THR A 96 -7.53 2.19 -7.82
C THR A 96 -6.50 1.11 -8.04
N LEU A 97 -5.27 1.53 -8.34
CA LEU A 97 -4.07 0.74 -8.29
C LEU A 97 -3.31 1.18 -7.05
N ILE A 98 -2.93 0.22 -6.20
CA ILE A 98 -2.14 0.47 -5.00
C ILE A 98 -0.82 -0.28 -5.13
N TYR A 99 0.28 0.43 -4.89
CA TYR A 99 1.62 -0.11 -4.76
C TYR A 99 2.08 0.11 -3.32
N GLU A 100 2.48 -0.96 -2.65
CA GLU A 100 2.92 -0.97 -1.26
C GLU A 100 4.35 -1.49 -1.18
N VAL A 101 5.14 -0.88 -0.30
CA VAL A 101 6.49 -1.31 0.07
C VAL A 101 6.57 -1.43 1.58
N PHE A 102 7.05 -2.56 2.05
CA PHE A 102 7.09 -2.94 3.46
C PHE A 102 8.49 -2.71 4.02
N SER A 103 8.57 -2.02 5.15
CA SER A 103 9.81 -1.85 5.90
C SER A 103 10.26 -3.17 6.51
N PRO A 104 11.57 -3.49 6.48
CA PRO A 104 12.13 -4.64 7.19
C PRO A 104 11.86 -4.62 8.70
N LEU A 105 11.57 -3.47 9.29
CA LEU A 105 11.17 -3.38 10.71
C LEU A 105 9.92 -4.21 11.04
N LEU A 106 9.08 -4.54 10.05
CA LEU A 106 7.94 -5.42 10.26
C LEU A 106 8.33 -6.81 10.79
N TYR A 107 9.57 -7.27 10.55
CA TYR A 107 10.06 -8.53 11.11
C TYR A 107 10.00 -8.56 12.64
N HIS A 108 10.17 -7.42 13.31
CA HIS A 108 10.04 -7.34 14.77
C HIS A 108 8.64 -7.69 15.28
N TYR A 109 7.60 -7.47 14.45
CA TYR A 109 6.20 -7.70 14.81
C TYR A 109 5.66 -9.02 14.27
N LEU A 110 6.14 -9.45 13.10
CA LEU A 110 5.68 -10.68 12.44
C LEU A 110 6.39 -11.94 12.96
N GLY A 111 7.53 -11.77 13.63
CA GLY A 111 8.39 -12.88 14.03
C GLY A 111 9.25 -13.39 12.87
N PRO A 112 10.07 -14.43 13.10
CA PRO A 112 10.93 -15.00 12.08
C PRO A 112 10.12 -15.57 10.92
N SER A 113 10.30 -14.99 9.73
CA SER A 113 9.85 -15.58 8.47
C SER A 113 10.85 -16.65 8.06
N VAL A 114 10.61 -17.91 8.44
CA VAL A 114 11.49 -19.01 8.04
C VAL A 114 11.31 -19.24 6.55
N ALA A 115 12.19 -18.67 5.73
CA ALA A 115 12.42 -19.14 4.38
C ALA A 115 13.58 -20.12 4.45
N ASP A 116 13.31 -21.36 4.88
CA ASP A 116 14.24 -22.46 4.70
C ASP A 116 14.37 -22.72 3.19
N HIS A 117 15.30 -22.02 2.57
CA HIS A 117 15.82 -22.35 1.25
C HIS A 117 17.30 -22.67 1.41
N GLN A 118 17.57 -23.82 2.03
CA GLN A 118 18.67 -24.66 1.58
C GLN A 118 18.20 -25.35 0.29
N VAL A 119 18.67 -24.84 -0.84
CA VAL A 119 18.74 -25.59 -2.10
C VAL A 119 20.18 -25.51 -2.58
#